data_AF-A0A7Y6XH90-F1
#
_entry.id   AF-A0A7Y6XH90-F1
#
_cell.length_a   1.000
_cell.length_b   1.000
_cell.length_c   1.000
_cell.angle_alpha   90.00
_cell.angle_beta   90.00
_cell.angle_gamma   90.00
#
_symmetry.space_group_name_H-M   'P 1'
#
loop_
_entity.id
_entity.type
_entity.pdbx_description
1 polymer ?
#
loop_
_entity_poly.entity_id
_entity_poly.type
_entity_poly.pdbx_seq_one_letter_code
_entity_poly.pdbx_strand_id
1 'polypeptide(L)'
;MGTSVGVNKLSVVHKDTGLHKPIGNALEGGACLSGHESDYHKKNSCSYRYQAVEHSRSNKGRGDIYKVSADGHARIAQAHGGGPIPTSRYLTRRGSSPENPSGRYPWDGDYGDHLTVPQPGDWDINGPTRVGAVDAAGKPIGPGMNFTTSFWPYWNNAHHMIPKGTLNTAIANADTDPRIVNLIRAGLLKAPYNVNHYVNMILLPMDTEVGKILNLPRHLSLDDGSTAFDQKPKFDHIPYNHKVATRLKAIMSDYKERAAEIKGENQDCDIKKMTPLSKRKLHTLSNDCYKAITDFGSSNPGEPLVDLPGLKLS
;
A
#
# COMPACT_ATOMS: atom_id res chain seq x y z
N MET A 1 8.91 32.96 -24.04
CA MET A 1 7.73 32.13 -24.31
C MET A 1 7.93 30.79 -23.61
N GLY A 2 7.33 30.62 -22.44
CA GLY A 2 7.44 29.40 -21.65
C GLY A 2 6.07 29.14 -21.05
N THR A 3 5.24 28.39 -21.77
CA THR A 3 3.92 27.98 -21.32
C THR A 3 4.07 26.96 -20.21
N SER A 4 3.90 27.40 -18.96
CA SER A 4 3.74 26.53 -17.81
C SER A 4 2.46 25.72 -18.00
N VAL A 5 2.60 24.41 -18.22
CA VAL A 5 1.48 23.48 -18.25
C VAL A 5 1.01 23.29 -16.82
N GLY A 6 -0.15 23.86 -16.51
CA GLY A 6 -0.77 23.78 -15.19
C GLY A 6 -0.99 22.34 -14.76
N VAL A 7 -0.43 21.98 -13.60
CA VAL A 7 -0.79 20.77 -12.86
C VAL A 7 -2.25 20.92 -12.45
N ASN A 8 -3.14 20.28 -13.21
CA ASN A 8 -4.56 20.26 -12.88
C ASN A 8 -4.73 19.54 -11.53
N LYS A 9 -5.00 20.33 -10.48
CA LYS A 9 -5.48 19.86 -9.18
C LYS A 9 -6.80 19.10 -9.38
N LEU A 10 -6.71 17.77 -9.48
CA LEU A 10 -7.83 16.83 -9.38
C LEU A 10 -8.50 16.82 -7.97
N SER A 11 -8.23 17.83 -7.13
CA SER A 11 -8.57 17.85 -5.71
C SER A 11 -9.99 18.35 -5.38
N VAL A 12 -10.81 18.71 -6.36
CA VAL A 12 -12.07 19.45 -6.09
C VAL A 12 -13.31 18.57 -6.06
N VAL A 13 -13.33 17.38 -6.67
CA VAL A 13 -14.60 16.61 -6.84
C VAL A 13 -14.92 15.65 -5.69
N HIS A 14 -13.98 15.39 -4.77
CA HIS A 14 -14.13 14.30 -3.80
C HIS A 14 -14.86 14.65 -2.49
N LYS A 15 -15.03 15.92 -2.14
CA LYS A 15 -15.68 16.32 -0.87
C LYS A 15 -17.21 16.53 -0.95
N ASP A 16 -17.77 16.81 -2.14
CA ASP A 16 -19.12 17.41 -2.23
C ASP A 16 -20.25 16.51 -2.76
N THR A 17 -20.05 15.20 -2.97
CA THR A 17 -21.14 14.32 -3.42
C THR A 17 -21.98 13.73 -2.27
N GLY A 18 -21.53 13.85 -1.02
CA GLY A 18 -22.13 13.15 0.14
C GLY A 18 -21.99 11.61 0.09
N LEU A 19 -21.35 11.05 -0.94
CA LEU A 19 -21.19 9.60 -1.14
C LEU A 19 -19.90 9.05 -0.52
N HIS A 20 -18.91 9.90 -0.25
CA HIS A 20 -17.78 9.54 0.61
C HIS A 20 -18.29 9.30 2.03
N LYS A 21 -18.09 8.09 2.56
CA LYS A 21 -18.66 7.66 3.83
C LYS A 21 -17.55 7.07 4.72
N PRO A 22 -16.86 7.89 5.53
CA PRO A 22 -16.04 7.36 6.60
C PRO A 22 -16.94 6.67 7.62
N ILE A 23 -16.51 5.52 8.14
CA ILE A 23 -17.20 4.83 9.23
C ILE A 23 -16.21 4.58 10.37
N GLY A 24 -16.75 4.60 11.58
CA GLY A 24 -16.03 4.29 12.80
C GLY A 24 -16.26 2.87 13.28
N ASN A 25 -15.30 2.33 14.03
CA ASN A 25 -15.39 1.03 14.73
C ASN A 25 -15.68 -0.18 13.83
N ALA A 26 -15.47 -0.08 12.52
CA ALA A 26 -15.68 -1.17 11.58
C ALA A 26 -14.67 -1.09 10.44
N LEU A 27 -14.35 -2.26 9.87
CA LEU A 27 -13.48 -2.38 8.70
C LEU A 27 -14.27 -2.36 7.38
N GLU A 28 -15.55 -2.75 7.44
CA GLU A 28 -16.48 -2.89 6.30
C GLU A 28 -17.56 -1.81 6.28
N GLY A 29 -17.96 -1.37 5.09
CA GLY A 29 -19.11 -0.47 4.88
C GLY A 29 -18.74 1.01 4.70
N GLY A 30 -17.45 1.35 4.82
CA GLY A 30 -16.93 2.65 4.43
C GLY A 30 -16.83 2.79 2.92
N ALA A 31 -16.92 4.00 2.40
CA ALA A 31 -16.84 4.28 0.97
C ALA A 31 -15.83 5.40 0.71
N CYS A 32 -14.75 5.12 -0.03
CA CYS A 32 -13.71 6.10 -0.32
C CYS A 32 -12.94 5.74 -1.60
N LEU A 33 -12.76 6.68 -2.51
CA LEU A 33 -11.96 6.48 -3.74
C LEU A 33 -10.60 7.19 -3.69
N SER A 34 -10.25 7.79 -2.55
CA SER A 34 -8.99 8.48 -2.33
C SER A 34 -8.25 7.89 -1.13
N GLY A 35 -6.94 8.10 -1.05
CA GLY A 35 -6.11 7.67 0.09
C GLY A 35 -5.58 8.90 0.81
N HIS A 36 -6.49 9.68 1.40
CA HIS A 36 -6.19 10.97 2.03
C HIS A 36 -5.86 10.89 3.52
N GLU A 37 -6.07 9.72 4.15
CA GLU A 37 -5.75 9.47 5.55
C GLU A 37 -4.63 8.43 5.61
N SER A 38 -3.40 8.92 5.72
CA SER A 38 -2.18 8.09 5.68
C SER A 38 -1.79 7.49 7.01
N ASP A 39 -2.14 8.18 8.08
CA ASP A 39 -1.69 7.84 9.41
C ASP A 39 -2.62 6.79 10.00
N TYR A 40 -2.12 6.10 11.03
CA TYR A 40 -2.95 5.17 11.79
C TYR A 40 -3.97 5.96 12.61
N HIS A 41 -5.17 6.09 12.06
CA HIS A 41 -6.30 6.67 12.75
C HIS A 41 -7.22 5.53 13.16
N LYS A 42 -7.11 5.16 14.45
CA LYS A 42 -7.92 4.08 15.03
C LYS A 42 -9.40 4.33 14.76
N LYS A 43 -10.12 3.27 14.37
CA LYS A 43 -11.57 3.32 14.11
C LYS A 43 -11.92 4.32 12.99
N ASN A 44 -11.14 4.38 11.92
CA ASN A 44 -11.45 5.19 10.75
C ASN A 44 -11.26 4.37 9.47
N SER A 45 -12.34 4.12 8.74
CA SER A 45 -12.28 3.33 7.50
C SER A 45 -11.46 3.96 6.38
N CYS A 46 -11.20 5.27 6.44
CA CYS A 46 -10.36 5.96 5.46
C CYS A 46 -8.87 5.83 5.77
N SER A 47 -8.50 5.49 7.01
CA SER A 47 -7.11 5.20 7.38
C SER A 47 -6.70 3.84 6.82
N TYR A 48 -5.93 3.88 5.74
CA TYR A 48 -5.48 2.64 5.09
C TYR A 48 -4.48 1.87 5.96
N ARG A 49 -3.70 2.55 6.80
CA ARG A 49 -2.82 1.89 7.78
C ARG A 49 -3.63 1.19 8.87
N TYR A 50 -4.67 1.82 9.41
CA TYR A 50 -5.58 1.17 10.37
C TYR A 50 -6.23 -0.06 9.76
N GLN A 51 -6.77 0.05 8.54
CA GLN A 51 -7.38 -1.06 7.81
C GLN A 51 -6.41 -2.23 7.61
N ALA A 52 -5.17 -1.96 7.19
CA ALA A 52 -4.13 -2.97 6.97
C ALA A 52 -3.77 -3.71 8.26
N VAL A 53 -3.56 -2.96 9.36
CA VAL A 53 -3.19 -3.50 10.66
C VAL A 53 -4.31 -4.37 11.23
N GLU A 54 -5.52 -3.83 11.36
CA GLU A 54 -6.62 -4.56 12.00
C GLU A 54 -7.05 -5.81 11.24
N HIS A 55 -6.97 -5.78 9.90
CA HIS A 55 -7.22 -6.99 9.12
C HIS A 55 -6.15 -8.05 9.33
N SER A 56 -4.88 -7.66 9.37
CA SER A 56 -3.78 -8.58 9.64
C SER A 56 -3.88 -9.17 11.05
N ARG A 57 -4.44 -8.44 12.02
CA ARG A 57 -4.74 -8.95 13.37
C ARG A 57 -5.87 -9.97 13.40
N SER A 58 -6.93 -9.72 12.64
CA SER A 58 -8.15 -10.54 12.63
C SER A 58 -8.11 -11.72 11.66
N ASN A 59 -7.19 -11.72 10.69
CA ASN A 59 -6.99 -12.80 9.74
C ASN A 59 -5.60 -13.43 9.93
N LYS A 60 -5.58 -14.65 10.49
CA LYS A 60 -4.36 -15.37 10.80
C LYS A 60 -3.42 -15.49 9.58
N GLY A 61 -3.93 -15.86 8.41
CA GLY A 61 -3.10 -15.99 7.20
C GLY A 61 -2.45 -14.68 6.76
N ARG A 62 -3.14 -13.55 6.93
CA ARG A 62 -2.62 -12.21 6.64
C ARG A 62 -1.66 -11.70 7.71
N GLY A 63 -1.84 -12.09 8.97
CA GLY A 63 -0.93 -11.74 10.06
C GLY A 63 0.35 -12.59 10.10
N ASP A 64 0.27 -13.84 9.65
CA ASP A 64 1.37 -14.80 9.73
C ASP A 64 2.56 -14.43 8.84
N ILE A 65 2.37 -13.64 7.77
CA ILE A 65 3.47 -13.16 6.91
C ILE A 65 4.44 -12.19 7.61
N TYR A 66 4.06 -11.64 8.77
CA TYR A 66 4.90 -10.74 9.57
C TYR A 66 5.65 -11.45 10.70
N LYS A 67 5.40 -12.75 10.87
CA LYS A 67 6.10 -13.55 11.87
C LYS A 67 7.47 -13.92 11.36
N VAL A 68 8.49 -13.71 12.19
CA VAL A 68 9.84 -14.19 11.87
C VAL A 68 9.84 -15.71 11.99
N SER A 69 10.07 -16.39 10.88
CA SER A 69 10.18 -17.85 10.85
C SER A 69 11.45 -18.33 11.56
N ALA A 70 11.53 -19.62 11.90
CA ALA A 70 12.76 -20.22 12.43
C ALA A 70 13.94 -20.00 11.47
N ASP A 71 13.71 -20.15 10.16
CA ASP A 71 14.70 -19.86 9.12
C ASP A 71 15.08 -18.37 9.09
N GLY A 72 14.11 -17.49 9.31
CA GLY A 72 14.35 -16.05 9.50
C GLY A 72 15.32 -15.77 10.65
N HIS A 73 15.07 -16.35 11.82
CA HIS A 73 15.97 -16.24 12.98
C HIS A 73 17.35 -16.85 12.71
N ALA A 74 17.42 -18.00 12.04
CA ALA A 74 18.69 -18.62 11.66
C ALA A 74 19.50 -17.74 10.70
N ARG A 75 18.84 -17.14 9.70
CA ARG A 75 19.48 -16.18 8.76
C ARG A 75 20.04 -14.97 9.49
N ILE A 76 19.30 -14.41 10.45
CA ILE A 76 19.79 -13.29 11.28
C ILE A 76 21.03 -13.71 12.08
N ALA A 77 20.96 -14.87 12.75
CA ALA A 77 22.08 -15.39 13.55
C ALA A 77 23.33 -15.63 12.68
N GLN A 78 23.16 -16.18 11.47
CA GLN A 78 24.25 -16.44 10.54
C GLN A 78 24.88 -15.14 10.00
N ALA A 79 24.05 -14.17 9.59
CA ALA A 79 24.52 -12.96 8.93
C ALA A 79 25.08 -11.92 9.91
N HIS A 80 24.58 -11.88 11.15
CA HIS A 80 24.90 -10.82 12.11
C HIS A 80 25.48 -11.32 13.43
N GLY A 81 25.59 -12.64 13.65
CA GLY A 81 26.18 -13.20 14.88
C GLY A 81 25.45 -12.79 16.17
N GLY A 82 24.16 -12.41 16.07
CA GLY A 82 23.38 -11.84 17.16
C GLY A 82 23.59 -10.34 17.41
N GLY A 83 24.45 -9.69 16.62
CA GLY A 83 24.63 -8.23 16.61
C GLY A 83 23.52 -7.49 15.85
N PRO A 84 23.46 -6.15 15.98
CA PRO A 84 22.48 -5.33 15.28
C PRO A 84 22.49 -5.55 13.76
N ILE A 85 21.32 -5.48 13.14
CA ILE A 85 21.14 -5.69 11.71
C ILE A 85 21.29 -4.34 11.00
N PRO A 86 22.30 -4.11 10.15
CA PRO A 86 22.42 -2.88 9.37
C PRO A 86 21.27 -2.76 8.38
N THR A 87 20.71 -1.56 8.23
CA THR A 87 19.56 -1.33 7.34
C THR A 87 19.97 -0.96 5.93
N SER A 88 19.21 -1.36 4.90
CA SER A 88 19.44 -0.83 3.54
C SER A 88 19.36 0.70 3.48
N ARG A 89 18.56 1.34 4.35
CA ARG A 89 18.59 2.81 4.53
C ARG A 89 19.99 3.35 4.83
N TYR A 90 20.72 2.70 5.75
CA TYR A 90 22.10 3.09 6.11
C TYR A 90 23.04 3.06 4.90
N LEU A 91 22.91 2.06 4.03
CA LEU A 91 23.73 1.93 2.82
C LEU A 91 23.44 3.06 1.84
N THR A 92 22.17 3.39 1.64
CA THR A 92 21.76 4.51 0.77
C THR A 92 22.24 5.87 1.30
N ARG A 93 22.40 6.03 2.61
CA ARG A 93 22.97 7.25 3.21
C ARG A 93 24.48 7.40 2.98
N ARG A 94 25.22 6.30 2.82
CA ARG A 94 26.66 6.33 2.47
C ARG A 94 26.91 6.67 1.00
N GLY A 95 25.94 6.45 0.12
CA GLY A 95 26.02 6.82 -1.29
C GLY A 95 25.67 8.29 -1.53
N SER A 96 26.66 9.15 -1.78
CA SER A 96 26.40 10.46 -2.37
C SER A 96 26.06 10.26 -3.85
N SER A 97 24.78 10.35 -4.21
CA SER A 97 24.39 10.45 -5.63
C SER A 97 24.48 11.92 -6.10
N PRO A 98 24.68 12.19 -7.41
CA PRO A 98 24.62 13.55 -7.94
C PRO A 98 23.31 14.28 -7.61
N GLU A 99 22.22 13.53 -7.47
CA GLU A 99 20.87 14.05 -7.16
C GLU A 99 20.60 14.24 -5.67
N ASN A 100 21.38 13.57 -4.80
CA ASN A 100 21.36 13.78 -3.35
C ASN A 100 22.80 13.80 -2.80
N PRO A 101 23.53 14.91 -3.01
CA PRO A 101 24.93 15.03 -2.61
C PRO A 101 25.11 14.99 -1.09
N SER A 102 24.05 15.21 -0.33
CA SER A 102 24.06 15.15 1.13
C SER A 102 23.88 13.74 1.70
N GLY A 103 23.42 12.78 0.88
CA GLY A 103 22.99 11.45 1.33
C GLY A 103 21.80 11.46 2.29
N ARG A 104 21.23 12.64 2.59
CA ARG A 104 20.17 12.81 3.56
C ARG A 104 18.80 12.77 2.92
N TYR A 105 17.89 11.99 3.47
CA TYR A 105 16.47 12.04 3.12
C TYR A 105 15.68 12.87 4.14
N PRO A 106 14.50 13.42 3.77
CA PRO A 106 13.67 14.22 4.68
C PRO A 106 13.28 13.53 5.99
N TRP A 107 13.36 12.20 6.07
CA TRP A 107 13.00 11.36 7.21
C TRP A 107 14.23 10.85 7.99
N ASP A 108 15.38 11.49 7.83
CA ASP A 108 16.69 11.06 8.35
C ASP A 108 16.79 10.90 9.87
N GLY A 109 15.84 11.46 10.64
CA GLY A 109 15.77 11.32 12.11
C GLY A 109 14.79 10.25 12.61
N ASP A 110 13.94 9.70 11.74
CA ASP A 110 12.75 8.95 12.18
C ASP A 110 12.95 7.43 12.26
N TYR A 111 14.08 6.93 11.76
CA TYR A 111 14.43 5.50 11.80
C TYR A 111 15.95 5.29 11.77
N GLY A 112 16.41 4.27 12.47
CA GLY A 112 17.83 4.06 12.75
C GLY A 112 18.58 3.36 11.62
N ASP A 113 19.90 3.50 11.67
CA ASP A 113 20.81 2.84 10.73
C ASP A 113 20.94 1.32 11.00
N HIS A 114 20.54 0.87 12.19
CA HIS A 114 20.57 -0.52 12.61
C HIS A 114 19.27 -0.90 13.32
N LEU A 115 18.80 -2.12 13.07
CA LEU A 115 17.72 -2.76 13.82
C LEU A 115 18.30 -3.62 14.95
N THR A 116 17.58 -3.66 16.07
CA THR A 116 17.85 -4.70 17.07
C THR A 116 17.39 -6.04 16.51
N VAL A 117 18.14 -7.12 16.80
CA VAL A 117 17.72 -8.48 16.45
C VAL A 117 16.36 -8.77 17.09
N PRO A 118 15.31 -9.06 16.31
CA PRO A 118 13.99 -9.31 16.86
C PRO A 118 13.98 -10.60 17.68
N GLN A 119 13.35 -10.55 18.84
CA GLN A 119 12.96 -11.75 19.58
C GLN A 119 11.63 -12.30 19.04
N PRO A 120 11.29 -13.56 19.32
CA PRO A 120 9.97 -14.10 18.96
C PRO A 120 8.83 -13.19 19.44
N GLY A 121 7.96 -12.76 18.52
CA GLY A 121 6.84 -11.87 18.82
C GLY A 121 7.15 -10.37 18.74
N ASP A 122 8.41 -9.95 18.62
CA ASP A 122 8.76 -8.52 18.53
C ASP A 122 8.23 -7.87 17.24
N TRP A 123 8.16 -8.63 16.14
CA TRP A 123 7.68 -8.15 14.83
C TRP A 123 6.27 -8.63 14.47
N ASP A 124 5.67 -9.52 15.26
CA ASP A 124 4.32 -10.01 15.02
C ASP A 124 3.30 -8.87 14.93
N ILE A 125 2.21 -9.06 14.19
CA ILE A 125 1.18 -8.02 14.02
C ILE A 125 0.56 -7.53 15.35
N ASN A 126 0.58 -8.38 16.38
CA ASN A 126 0.09 -8.09 17.73
C ASN A 126 1.22 -7.71 18.70
N GLY A 127 2.45 -7.60 18.20
CA GLY A 127 3.62 -7.23 18.98
C GLY A 127 3.77 -5.71 19.18
N PRO A 128 4.80 -5.28 19.91
CA PRO A 128 5.67 -6.15 20.69
C PRO A 128 4.88 -6.74 21.87
N THR A 129 5.16 -7.98 22.24
CA THR A 129 4.50 -8.64 23.39
C THR A 129 5.22 -8.36 24.71
N ARG A 130 6.52 -8.06 24.64
CA ARG A 130 7.33 -7.73 25.81
C ARG A 130 7.19 -6.27 26.25
N VAL A 131 7.34 -6.05 27.55
CA VAL A 131 7.38 -4.72 28.16
C VAL A 131 8.75 -4.07 27.91
N GLY A 132 8.77 -2.74 27.72
CA GLY A 132 10.02 -1.98 27.57
C GLY A 132 10.63 -2.06 26.16
N ALA A 133 9.84 -2.43 25.14
CA ALA A 133 10.27 -2.22 23.76
C ALA A 133 10.49 -0.73 23.50
N VAL A 134 11.51 -0.41 22.72
CA VAL A 134 11.82 0.95 22.27
C VAL A 134 12.05 0.94 20.76
N ASP A 135 11.68 2.03 20.09
CA ASP A 135 12.04 2.21 18.69
C ASP A 135 13.53 2.56 18.51
N ALA A 136 13.94 2.74 17.26
CA ALA A 136 15.33 3.05 16.92
C ALA A 136 15.82 4.40 17.49
N ALA A 137 14.92 5.29 17.89
CA ALA A 137 15.24 6.55 18.57
C ALA A 137 15.24 6.41 20.11
N GLY A 138 15.04 5.20 20.63
CA GLY A 138 14.96 4.92 22.06
C GLY A 138 13.61 5.31 22.70
N LYS A 139 12.59 5.63 21.89
CA LYS A 139 11.27 5.98 22.42
C LYS A 139 10.51 4.72 22.85
N PRO A 140 9.88 4.70 24.03
CA PRO A 140 9.07 3.58 24.48
C PRO A 140 7.93 3.25 23.51
N ILE A 141 7.75 1.95 23.26
CA ILE A 141 6.68 1.39 22.47
C ILE A 141 5.76 0.56 23.36
N GLY A 142 4.46 0.86 23.29
CA GLY A 142 3.45 0.10 24.01
C GLY A 142 3.22 -1.29 23.40
N PRO A 143 2.74 -2.27 24.18
CA PRO A 143 2.34 -3.56 23.65
C PRO A 143 1.29 -3.45 22.55
N GLY A 144 1.39 -4.28 21.51
CA GLY A 144 0.42 -4.27 20.41
C GLY A 144 0.44 -3.01 19.54
N MET A 145 1.56 -2.29 19.50
CA MET A 145 1.72 -1.08 18.69
C MET A 145 2.50 -1.27 17.38
N ASN A 146 2.83 -2.52 17.01
CA ASN A 146 3.45 -2.81 15.72
C ASN A 146 2.62 -2.26 14.55
N PHE A 147 3.32 -1.66 13.58
CA PHE A 147 2.77 -1.15 12.31
C PHE A 147 1.79 0.03 12.42
N THR A 148 1.58 0.59 13.62
CA THR A 148 0.78 1.83 13.77
C THR A 148 1.53 3.06 13.24
N THR A 149 2.84 2.95 12.99
CA THR A 149 3.65 3.98 12.33
C THR A 149 4.42 3.37 11.18
N SER A 150 5.00 4.22 10.33
CA SER A 150 5.83 3.76 9.21
C SER A 150 7.21 3.25 9.65
N PHE A 151 7.66 3.50 10.87
CA PHE A 151 9.04 3.20 11.29
C PHE A 151 9.14 2.14 12.38
N TRP A 152 8.01 1.57 12.80
CA TRP A 152 7.93 0.55 13.84
C TRP A 152 7.05 -0.63 13.39
N PRO A 153 7.44 -1.90 13.60
CA PRO A 153 8.65 -2.39 14.30
C PRO A 153 9.96 -2.30 13.49
N TYR A 154 9.82 -2.03 12.20
CA TYR A 154 10.87 -1.71 11.25
C TYR A 154 10.29 -0.72 10.23
N TRP A 155 11.10 -0.20 9.31
CA TRP A 155 10.59 0.69 8.27
C TRP A 155 9.65 -0.06 7.31
N ASN A 156 8.39 0.37 7.28
CA ASN A 156 7.29 -0.31 6.61
C ASN A 156 6.31 0.66 5.95
N ASN A 157 5.62 0.19 4.91
CA ASN A 157 4.61 0.93 4.19
C ASN A 157 3.28 0.18 4.18
N ALA A 158 2.20 0.84 4.60
CA ALA A 158 0.84 0.38 4.32
C ALA A 158 0.52 0.66 2.85
N HIS A 159 0.60 -0.38 2.04
CA HIS A 159 0.66 -0.35 0.58
C HIS A 159 -0.67 -0.74 -0.06
N HIS A 160 -1.12 0.04 -1.04
CA HIS A 160 -2.31 -0.25 -1.84
C HIS A 160 -1.98 -1.24 -2.96
N MET A 161 -2.58 -2.42 -2.93
CA MET A 161 -2.39 -3.43 -3.96
C MET A 161 -3.01 -3.01 -5.30
N ILE A 162 -4.19 -2.41 -5.30
CA ILE A 162 -4.68 -1.59 -6.40
C ILE A 162 -4.32 -0.14 -6.05
N PRO A 163 -3.29 0.46 -6.68
CA PRO A 163 -2.82 1.78 -6.31
C PRO A 163 -3.91 2.83 -6.55
N LYS A 164 -4.07 3.74 -5.59
CA LYS A 164 -5.12 4.78 -5.65
C LYS A 164 -5.03 5.65 -6.90
N GLY A 165 -3.82 5.99 -7.34
CA GLY A 165 -3.58 6.76 -8.56
C GLY A 165 -4.05 5.98 -9.79
N THR A 166 -3.59 4.73 -9.93
CA THR A 166 -3.95 3.83 -11.03
C THR A 166 -5.46 3.61 -11.12
N LEU A 167 -6.15 3.38 -10.00
CA LEU A 167 -7.61 3.26 -9.98
C LEU A 167 -8.30 4.54 -10.45
N ASN A 168 -7.92 5.70 -9.92
CA ASN A 168 -8.55 6.97 -10.28
C ASN A 168 -8.31 7.33 -11.74
N THR A 169 -7.12 7.05 -12.28
CA THR A 169 -6.81 7.19 -13.70
C THR A 169 -7.64 6.23 -14.54
N ALA A 170 -7.78 4.96 -14.13
CA ALA A 170 -8.62 4.00 -14.85
C ALA A 170 -10.09 4.43 -14.91
N ILE A 171 -10.64 4.95 -13.80
CA ILE A 171 -12.01 5.50 -13.76
C ILE A 171 -12.12 6.73 -14.67
N ALA A 172 -11.16 7.66 -14.60
CA ALA A 172 -11.18 8.88 -15.42
C ALA A 172 -11.09 8.58 -16.92
N ASN A 173 -10.35 7.53 -17.29
CA ASN A 173 -10.17 7.11 -18.69
C ASN A 173 -11.21 6.08 -19.15
N ALA A 174 -12.18 5.72 -18.30
CA ALA A 174 -13.20 4.74 -18.67
C ALA A 174 -14.07 5.23 -19.82
N ASP A 175 -14.37 6.54 -19.86
CA ASP A 175 -15.13 7.18 -20.93
C ASP A 175 -14.74 8.67 -21.07
N THR A 176 -14.96 9.24 -22.26
CA THR A 176 -14.74 10.67 -22.51
C THR A 176 -15.88 11.54 -21.98
N ASP A 177 -17.08 10.99 -21.76
CA ASP A 177 -18.20 11.70 -21.17
C ASP A 177 -18.05 11.78 -19.63
N PRO A 178 -17.87 12.98 -19.06
CA PRO A 178 -17.67 13.15 -17.62
C PRO A 178 -18.86 12.68 -16.79
N ARG A 179 -20.07 12.62 -17.36
CA ARG A 179 -21.26 12.11 -16.67
C ARG A 179 -21.17 10.61 -16.43
N ILE A 180 -20.66 9.85 -17.40
CA ILE A 180 -20.41 8.41 -17.26
C ILE A 180 -19.35 8.18 -16.17
N VAL A 181 -18.25 8.93 -16.22
CA VAL A 181 -17.18 8.87 -15.20
C VAL A 181 -17.73 9.16 -13.79
N ASN A 182 -18.60 10.16 -13.65
CA ASN A 182 -19.24 10.49 -12.37
C ASN A 182 -20.22 9.41 -11.90
N LEU A 183 -20.98 8.79 -12.80
CA LEU A 183 -21.85 7.65 -12.47
C LEU A 183 -21.04 6.44 -12.01
N ILE A 184 -19.89 6.14 -12.62
CA ILE A 184 -18.98 5.08 -12.14
C ILE A 184 -18.50 5.37 -10.72
N ARG A 185 -18.02 6.59 -10.45
CA ARG A 185 -17.60 7.00 -9.10
C ARG A 185 -18.73 6.87 -8.10
N ALA A 186 -19.93 7.36 -8.44
CA ALA A 186 -21.10 7.29 -7.59
C ALA A 186 -21.53 5.85 -7.31
N GLY A 187 -21.55 5.00 -8.34
CA GLY A 187 -21.92 3.58 -8.22
C GLY A 187 -20.95 2.80 -7.33
N LEU A 188 -19.65 3.07 -7.42
CA LEU A 188 -18.64 2.48 -6.54
C LEU A 188 -18.81 2.94 -5.09
N LEU A 189 -19.00 4.24 -4.85
CA LEU A 189 -19.19 4.77 -3.49
C LEU A 189 -20.51 4.28 -2.86
N LYS A 190 -21.58 4.13 -3.65
CA LYS A 190 -22.84 3.53 -3.21
C LYS A 190 -22.75 2.03 -2.94
N ALA A 191 -21.76 1.35 -3.49
CA ALA A 191 -21.47 -0.06 -3.26
C ALA A 191 -20.52 -0.31 -2.08
N PRO A 192 -20.54 0.60 -1.10
CA PRO A 192 -19.41 0.96 -0.24
C PRO A 192 -18.06 0.36 -0.66
N TYR A 193 -17.58 0.72 -1.87
CA TYR A 193 -16.21 0.42 -2.26
C TYR A 193 -15.26 1.44 -1.64
N ASN A 194 -14.18 0.93 -1.04
CA ASN A 194 -13.17 1.74 -0.41
C ASN A 194 -11.79 1.31 -0.90
N VAL A 195 -11.04 2.21 -1.52
CA VAL A 195 -9.68 1.92 -2.00
C VAL A 195 -8.72 1.61 -0.84
N ASN A 196 -9.01 2.14 0.36
CA ASN A 196 -8.28 1.88 1.61
C ASN A 196 -8.79 0.62 2.32
N HIS A 197 -9.78 -0.07 1.76
CA HIS A 197 -10.34 -1.27 2.36
C HIS A 197 -9.25 -2.32 2.57
N TYR A 198 -9.29 -3.00 3.70
CA TYR A 198 -8.23 -3.91 4.11
C TYR A 198 -7.89 -5.00 3.10
N VAL A 199 -8.86 -5.45 2.29
CA VAL A 199 -8.62 -6.45 1.22
C VAL A 199 -7.66 -5.93 0.17
N ASN A 200 -7.53 -4.62 0.02
CA ASN A 200 -6.66 -3.92 -0.92
C ASN A 200 -5.35 -3.42 -0.28
N MET A 201 -5.09 -3.79 0.97
CA MET A 201 -3.92 -3.36 1.72
C MET A 201 -2.98 -4.51 2.06
N ILE A 202 -1.69 -4.21 2.10
CA ILE A 202 -0.62 -5.05 2.64
C ILE A 202 0.41 -4.15 3.32
N LEU A 203 1.06 -4.61 4.40
CA LEU A 203 2.19 -3.89 4.99
C LEU A 203 3.47 -4.44 4.36
N LEU A 204 4.23 -3.62 3.66
CA LEU A 204 5.48 -4.05 3.04
C LEU A 204 6.69 -3.51 3.81
N PRO A 205 7.74 -4.31 4.02
CA PRO A 205 9.02 -3.79 4.49
C PRO A 205 9.60 -2.82 3.45
N MET A 206 10.43 -1.90 3.93
CA MET A 206 11.13 -0.94 3.07
C MET A 206 12.59 -1.38 2.86
N ASP A 207 13.18 -1.99 3.89
CA ASP A 207 14.55 -2.48 3.85
C ASP A 207 14.66 -3.92 3.32
N THR A 208 15.78 -4.22 2.66
CA THR A 208 16.03 -5.50 1.99
C THR A 208 16.19 -6.64 2.99
N GLU A 209 16.91 -6.39 4.09
CA GLU A 209 17.15 -7.37 5.13
C GLU A 209 15.87 -7.80 5.84
N VAL A 210 14.94 -6.86 6.08
CA VAL A 210 13.63 -7.19 6.66
C VAL A 210 12.80 -8.03 5.68
N GLY A 211 12.79 -7.67 4.39
CA GLY A 211 12.15 -8.48 3.36
C GLY A 211 12.73 -9.90 3.27
N LYS A 212 14.05 -10.04 3.39
CA LYS A 212 14.75 -11.33 3.45
C LYS A 212 14.33 -12.17 4.65
N ILE A 213 14.23 -11.56 5.83
CA ILE A 213 13.84 -12.24 7.07
C ILE A 213 12.40 -12.76 6.97
N LEU A 214 11.49 -11.94 6.45
CA LEU A 214 10.05 -12.23 6.38
C LEU A 214 9.62 -13.00 5.12
N ASN A 215 10.52 -13.25 4.18
CA ASN A 215 10.19 -13.76 2.85
C ASN A 215 9.15 -12.90 2.12
N LEU A 216 9.30 -11.58 2.21
CA LEU A 216 8.44 -10.58 1.56
C LEU A 216 9.26 -9.74 0.59
N PRO A 217 8.65 -9.19 -0.47
CA PRO A 217 9.31 -8.16 -1.24
C PRO A 217 9.33 -6.86 -0.43
N ARG A 218 10.25 -5.97 -0.77
CA ARG A 218 10.25 -4.60 -0.22
C ARG A 218 9.51 -3.65 -1.14
N HIS A 219 9.00 -2.55 -0.60
CA HIS A 219 8.32 -1.54 -1.41
C HIS A 219 9.30 -0.68 -2.22
N LEU A 220 10.40 -0.21 -1.60
CA LEU A 220 11.33 0.73 -2.25
C LEU A 220 12.43 0.04 -3.04
N SER A 221 12.92 0.74 -4.07
CA SER A 221 14.26 0.49 -4.62
C SER A 221 15.26 1.42 -3.92
N LEU A 222 16.14 0.85 -3.09
CA LEU A 222 17.18 1.58 -2.36
C LEU A 222 18.55 1.38 -3.03
N ASP A 223 19.51 2.24 -2.70
CA ASP A 223 20.91 2.14 -3.17
C ASP A 223 21.65 1.09 -2.34
N ASP A 224 21.32 -0.17 -2.61
CA ASP A 224 21.87 -1.36 -1.97
C ASP A 224 22.39 -2.39 -2.99
N GLY A 225 22.67 -1.93 -4.21
CA GLY A 225 23.13 -2.77 -5.33
C GLY A 225 22.01 -3.42 -6.14
N SER A 226 20.74 -3.05 -5.92
CA SER A 226 19.62 -3.48 -6.78
C SER A 226 19.72 -2.83 -8.18
N THR A 227 19.60 -3.66 -9.23
CA THR A 227 19.63 -3.21 -10.63
C THR A 227 18.44 -2.32 -11.02
N ALA A 228 17.43 -2.19 -10.17
CA ALA A 228 16.28 -1.30 -10.37
C ALA A 228 16.61 0.19 -10.13
N PHE A 229 17.77 0.49 -9.53
CA PHE A 229 18.16 1.84 -9.12
C PHE A 229 18.32 2.82 -10.29
N ASP A 230 18.71 2.35 -11.47
CA ASP A 230 19.29 3.25 -12.47
C ASP A 230 18.30 4.18 -13.19
N GLN A 231 16.96 3.98 -13.13
CA GLN A 231 16.05 4.73 -14.02
C GLN A 231 14.62 5.00 -13.52
N LYS A 232 14.23 4.74 -12.25
CA LYS A 232 12.80 4.79 -11.86
C LYS A 232 12.54 5.44 -10.49
N PRO A 233 11.33 6.01 -10.27
CA PRO A 233 11.05 6.71 -9.02
C PRO A 233 11.14 5.75 -7.84
N LYS A 234 11.89 6.14 -6.80
CA LYS A 234 12.18 5.34 -5.59
C LYS A 234 10.93 4.78 -4.88
N PHE A 235 9.77 5.39 -5.11
CA PHE A 235 8.47 5.09 -4.49
C PHE A 235 7.40 4.63 -5.50
N ASP A 236 7.75 4.47 -6.79
CA ASP A 236 6.79 4.09 -7.82
C ASP A 236 7.18 2.79 -8.50
N HIS A 237 6.25 1.85 -8.54
CA HIS A 237 6.37 0.55 -9.17
C HIS A 237 5.62 0.57 -10.52
N ILE A 238 6.11 1.36 -11.48
CA ILE A 238 5.49 1.54 -12.82
C ILE A 238 5.15 0.21 -13.52
N PRO A 239 6.07 -0.78 -13.58
CA PRO A 239 5.76 -2.07 -14.20
C PRO A 239 4.58 -2.79 -13.53
N TYR A 240 4.47 -2.70 -12.21
CA TYR A 240 3.33 -3.21 -11.46
C TYR A 240 2.04 -2.42 -11.79
N ASN A 241 2.12 -1.09 -11.81
CA ASN A 241 0.98 -0.21 -12.12
C ASN A 241 0.37 -0.51 -13.48
N HIS A 242 1.19 -0.69 -14.53
CA HIS A 242 0.70 -1.01 -15.86
C HIS A 242 -0.07 -2.34 -15.92
N LYS A 243 0.35 -3.32 -15.13
CA LYS A 243 -0.31 -4.64 -15.06
C LYS A 243 -1.65 -4.54 -14.35
N VAL A 244 -1.70 -3.83 -13.21
CA VAL A 244 -2.96 -3.53 -12.52
C VAL A 244 -3.89 -2.73 -13.43
N ALA A 245 -3.39 -1.72 -14.15
CA ALA A 245 -4.16 -0.91 -15.09
C ALA A 245 -4.79 -1.75 -16.21
N THR A 246 -4.06 -2.75 -16.72
CA THR A 246 -4.58 -3.66 -17.76
C THR A 246 -5.81 -4.42 -17.26
N ARG A 247 -5.78 -4.92 -16.01
CA ARG A 247 -6.92 -5.61 -15.39
C ARG A 247 -8.06 -4.66 -15.08
N LEU A 248 -7.74 -3.46 -14.61
CA LEU A 248 -8.73 -2.41 -14.37
C LEU A 248 -9.47 -2.03 -15.66
N LYS A 249 -8.81 -2.02 -16.82
CA LYS A 249 -9.46 -1.69 -18.11
C LYS A 249 -10.69 -2.55 -18.37
N ALA A 250 -10.60 -3.86 -18.16
CA ALA A 250 -11.74 -4.77 -18.32
C ALA A 250 -12.87 -4.44 -17.32
N ILE A 251 -12.52 -4.25 -16.05
CA ILE A 251 -13.48 -3.90 -14.98
C ILE A 251 -14.16 -2.56 -15.28
N MET A 252 -13.40 -1.56 -15.76
CA MET A 252 -13.94 -0.24 -16.12
C MET A 252 -14.86 -0.31 -17.33
N SER A 253 -14.62 -1.23 -18.28
CA SER A 253 -15.53 -1.45 -19.41
C SER A 253 -16.91 -1.89 -18.92
N ASP A 254 -16.96 -2.88 -18.01
CA ASP A 254 -18.23 -3.35 -17.43
C ASP A 254 -18.97 -2.23 -16.68
N TYR A 255 -18.23 -1.42 -15.92
CA TYR A 255 -18.81 -0.29 -15.18
C TYR A 255 -19.30 0.82 -16.11
N LYS A 256 -18.57 1.08 -17.20
CA LYS A 256 -18.98 2.03 -18.24
C LYS A 256 -20.28 1.60 -18.88
N GLU A 257 -20.42 0.34 -19.28
CA GLU A 257 -21.64 -0.19 -19.89
C GLU A 257 -22.84 0.05 -18.96
N ARG A 258 -22.69 -0.31 -17.68
CA ARG A 258 -23.75 -0.10 -16.69
C ARG A 258 -24.08 1.38 -16.46
N ALA A 259 -23.08 2.25 -16.43
CA ALA A 259 -23.28 3.69 -16.31
C ALA A 259 -23.96 4.29 -17.56
N ALA A 260 -23.67 3.74 -18.75
CA ALA A 260 -24.27 4.17 -20.01
C ALA A 260 -25.76 3.78 -20.10
N GLU A 261 -26.12 2.58 -19.66
CA GLU A 261 -27.52 2.14 -19.52
C GLU A 261 -28.31 3.13 -18.65
N ILE A 262 -27.81 3.41 -17.44
CA ILE A 262 -28.46 4.31 -16.49
C ILE A 262 -28.58 5.73 -17.04
N LYS A 263 -27.56 6.22 -17.76
CA LYS A 263 -27.63 7.51 -18.43
C LYS A 263 -28.70 7.53 -19.53
N GLY A 264 -28.86 6.43 -20.28
CA GLY A 264 -29.91 6.30 -21.29
C GLY A 264 -31.32 6.38 -20.69
N GLU A 265 -31.51 5.75 -19.52
CA GLU A 265 -32.76 5.78 -18.75
C GLU A 265 -32.99 7.12 -18.01
N ASN A 266 -31.92 7.87 -17.72
CA ASN A 266 -31.94 9.09 -16.93
C ASN A 266 -30.99 10.14 -17.54
N GLN A 267 -31.51 10.91 -18.49
CA GLN A 267 -30.72 11.90 -19.25
C GLN A 267 -30.03 12.94 -18.35
N ASP A 268 -30.62 13.27 -17.20
CA ASP A 268 -30.06 14.21 -16.22
C ASP A 268 -28.82 13.67 -15.48
N CYS A 269 -28.52 12.37 -15.61
CA CYS A 269 -27.39 11.70 -14.95
C CYS A 269 -27.36 11.92 -13.42
N ASP A 270 -28.53 12.06 -12.80
CA ASP A 270 -28.67 12.21 -11.35
C ASP A 270 -28.01 11.01 -10.62
N ILE A 271 -26.90 11.31 -9.95
CA ILE A 271 -26.12 10.34 -9.17
C ILE A 271 -26.95 9.67 -8.08
N LYS A 272 -28.06 10.28 -7.62
CA LYS A 272 -28.99 9.67 -6.65
C LYS A 272 -29.72 8.45 -7.23
N LYS A 273 -29.94 8.40 -8.54
CA LYS A 273 -30.57 7.26 -9.24
C LYS A 273 -29.58 6.16 -9.60
N MET A 274 -28.27 6.41 -9.51
CA MET A 274 -27.24 5.39 -9.76
C MET A 274 -27.43 4.17 -8.85
N THR A 275 -27.56 2.98 -9.42
CA THR A 275 -27.52 1.73 -8.65
C THR A 275 -26.08 1.41 -8.23
N PRO A 276 -25.85 0.79 -7.04
CA PRO A 276 -24.52 0.35 -6.63
C PRO A 276 -23.83 -0.54 -7.68
N LEU A 277 -22.55 -0.30 -7.97
CA LEU A 277 -21.73 -1.17 -8.82
C LEU A 277 -21.10 -2.29 -8.00
N SER A 278 -21.00 -3.51 -8.53
CA SER A 278 -20.41 -4.60 -7.77
C SER A 278 -18.91 -4.37 -7.48
N LYS A 279 -18.51 -4.27 -6.20
CA LYS A 279 -17.10 -4.24 -5.79
C LYS A 279 -16.32 -5.56 -5.94
N ARG A 280 -17.01 -6.68 -6.26
CA ARG A 280 -16.42 -8.03 -6.28
C ARG A 280 -15.22 -8.18 -7.22
N LYS A 281 -15.28 -7.61 -8.43
CA LYS A 281 -14.18 -7.70 -9.40
C LYS A 281 -12.92 -6.96 -8.92
N LEU A 282 -13.10 -5.81 -8.25
CA LEU A 282 -12.00 -5.07 -7.62
C LEU A 282 -11.41 -5.84 -6.44
N HIS A 283 -12.24 -6.41 -5.56
CA HIS A 283 -11.75 -7.25 -4.45
C HIS A 283 -11.01 -8.50 -4.94
N THR A 284 -11.50 -9.12 -6.02
CA THR A 284 -10.81 -10.26 -6.65
C THR A 284 -9.44 -9.83 -7.15
N LEU A 285 -9.35 -8.72 -7.88
CA LEU A 285 -8.07 -8.17 -8.32
C LEU A 285 -7.13 -7.85 -7.14
N SER A 286 -7.64 -7.28 -6.04
CA SER A 286 -6.82 -7.04 -4.84
C SER A 286 -6.26 -8.35 -4.25
N ASN A 287 -7.04 -9.44 -4.25
CA ASN A 287 -6.58 -10.75 -3.78
C ASN A 287 -5.57 -11.39 -4.74
N ASP A 288 -5.78 -11.28 -6.06
CA ASP A 288 -4.82 -11.74 -7.08
C ASP A 288 -3.48 -11.02 -6.89
N CYS A 289 -3.52 -9.69 -6.68
CA CYS A 289 -2.35 -8.90 -6.38
C CYS A 289 -1.66 -9.34 -5.08
N TYR A 290 -2.43 -9.57 -4.00
CA TYR A 290 -1.89 -10.05 -2.73
C TYR A 290 -1.08 -11.34 -2.94
N LYS A 291 -1.70 -12.32 -3.61
CA LYS A 291 -1.06 -13.61 -3.90
C LYS A 291 0.21 -13.43 -4.70
N ALA A 292 0.18 -12.63 -5.77
CA ALA A 292 1.36 -12.39 -6.58
C ALA A 292 2.49 -11.74 -5.78
N ILE A 293 2.17 -10.77 -4.90
CA ILE A 293 3.15 -10.10 -4.04
C ILE A 293 3.79 -11.09 -3.06
N THR A 294 2.98 -11.91 -2.37
CA THR A 294 3.49 -12.89 -1.39
C THR A 294 4.25 -14.03 -2.05
N ASP A 295 3.82 -14.51 -3.22
CA ASP A 295 4.52 -15.54 -3.99
C ASP A 295 5.88 -15.03 -4.49
N PHE A 296 5.91 -13.78 -4.97
CA PHE A 296 7.15 -13.13 -5.41
C PHE A 296 8.13 -12.98 -4.24
N GLY A 297 7.68 -12.46 -3.10
CA GLY A 297 8.51 -12.36 -1.89
C GLY A 297 9.04 -13.71 -1.41
N SER A 298 8.22 -14.75 -1.47
CA SER A 298 8.64 -16.11 -1.09
C SER A 298 9.76 -16.64 -1.99
N SER A 299 9.75 -16.27 -3.27
CA SER A 299 10.73 -16.72 -4.26
C SER A 299 11.95 -15.79 -4.39
N ASN A 300 11.77 -14.49 -4.09
CA ASN A 300 12.76 -13.43 -4.27
C ASN A 300 12.73 -12.49 -3.06
N PRO A 301 13.11 -12.98 -1.87
CA PRO A 301 12.88 -12.27 -0.62
C PRO A 301 13.78 -11.02 -0.53
N GLY A 302 13.18 -9.88 -0.18
CA GLY A 302 13.86 -8.59 -0.14
C GLY A 302 14.02 -7.87 -1.48
N GLU A 303 13.68 -8.50 -2.60
CA GLU A 303 13.66 -7.80 -3.90
C GLU A 303 12.57 -6.72 -3.93
N PRO A 304 12.80 -5.60 -4.64
CA PRO A 304 11.83 -4.52 -4.70
C PRO A 304 10.60 -4.90 -5.52
N LEU A 305 9.42 -4.39 -5.14
CA LEU A 305 8.15 -4.66 -5.80
C LEU A 305 8.14 -4.31 -7.30
N VAL A 306 9.00 -3.37 -7.72
CA VAL A 306 9.18 -3.00 -9.13
C VAL A 306 9.65 -4.18 -10.00
N ASP A 307 10.33 -5.16 -9.41
CA ASP A 307 10.90 -6.34 -10.10
C ASP A 307 9.93 -7.53 -10.14
N LEU A 308 8.75 -7.41 -9.51
CA LEU A 308 7.73 -8.45 -9.54
C LEU A 308 7.38 -8.82 -11.00
N PRO A 309 7.67 -10.07 -11.42
CA PRO A 309 7.29 -10.56 -12.75
C PRO A 309 5.76 -10.55 -12.82
N GLY A 310 5.18 -10.45 -14.02
CA GLY A 310 3.76 -10.12 -14.13
C GLY A 310 2.79 -10.98 -13.33
N LEU A 311 1.64 -10.40 -12.98
CA LEU A 311 0.56 -11.08 -12.25
C LEU A 311 0.21 -12.39 -12.99
N LYS A 312 0.69 -13.52 -12.46
CA LYS A 312 0.26 -14.84 -12.93
C LYS A 312 -1.13 -15.09 -12.36
N LEU A 313 -2.08 -15.28 -13.26
CA LEU A 313 -3.47 -15.54 -12.91
C LEU A 313 -3.60 -16.96 -12.36
N SER A 314 -4.38 -17.12 -11.30
CA SER A 314 -5.04 -18.38 -10.98
C SER A 314 -6.28 -18.56 -11.84
#